data_AF-A0A7S0R1Q6-F1
#
_entry.id   AF-A0A7S0R1Q6-F1
#
_cell.length_a   1.000
_cell.length_b   1.000
_cell.length_c   1.000
_cell.angle_alpha   90.00
_cell.angle_beta   90.00
_cell.angle_gamma   90.00
#
_symmetry.space_group_name_H-M   'P 1'
#
loop_
_entity.id
_entity.type
_entity.pdbx_description
1 polymer ?
#
loop_
_entity_poly.entity_id
_entity_poly.type
_entity_poly.pdbx_seq_one_letter_code
_entity_poly.pdbx_strand_id
1 'polypeptide(L)'
;PLSPADIPLLLQCMQGALNQSSDVQKQAEAYLSQLEARPGFCSCLAEIIGNKEHDHSARWPAAVHFKNSISRNWKGRPDSRGLTAEERAHIRTKLAQLLSQDDNKIATQVALVYAKIARLDYPREWPTLFQDLLANLSAPGTDTLTVRRVYLVLHHVLKELSSKRLPADMRNFAEVAELLFQHVWSQWAADTQGLLAGLGAALAPGQPPGAPSPQPL
;
A
#
# COMPACT_ATOMS: atom_id res chain seq x y z
N PRO A 1 -4.56 13.48 -22.96
CA PRO A 1 -4.20 12.52 -21.87
C PRO A 1 -2.79 12.84 -21.39
N LEU A 2 -2.48 12.59 -20.12
CA LEU A 2 -1.10 12.59 -19.65
C LEU A 2 -0.42 11.28 -20.07
N SER A 3 0.85 11.36 -20.39
CA SER A 3 1.66 10.25 -20.89
C SER A 3 2.95 10.10 -20.06
N PRO A 4 3.68 8.98 -20.18
CA PRO A 4 4.96 8.81 -19.50
C PRO A 4 6.00 9.90 -19.84
N ALA A 5 5.87 10.57 -20.99
CA ALA A 5 6.73 11.70 -21.35
C ALA A 5 6.55 12.93 -20.44
N ASP A 6 5.42 13.02 -19.72
CA ASP A 6 5.13 14.12 -18.78
C ASP A 6 5.67 13.84 -17.36
N ILE A 7 6.24 12.65 -17.11
CA ILE A 7 6.78 12.27 -15.79
C ILE A 7 7.90 13.22 -15.31
N PRO A 8 8.88 13.64 -16.13
CA PRO A 8 9.92 14.56 -15.68
C PRO A 8 9.36 15.89 -15.16
N LEU A 9 8.32 16.41 -15.82
CA LEU A 9 7.64 17.63 -15.39
C LEU A 9 6.90 17.40 -14.06
N LEU A 10 6.19 16.28 -13.93
CA LEU A 10 5.52 15.92 -12.67
C LEU A 10 6.51 15.77 -11.52
N LEU A 11 7.67 15.15 -11.73
CA LEU A 11 8.72 15.02 -10.73
C LEU A 11 9.21 16.39 -10.25
N GLN A 12 9.44 17.32 -11.18
CA GLN A 12 9.84 18.69 -10.84
C GLN A 12 8.76 19.40 -10.01
N CYS A 13 7.48 19.24 -10.36
CA CYS A 13 6.38 19.81 -9.58
C CYS A 13 6.28 19.18 -8.19
N MET A 14 6.48 17.87 -8.05
CA MET A 14 6.48 17.18 -6.76
C MET A 14 7.59 17.68 -5.84
N GLN A 15 8.80 17.87 -6.38
CA GLN A 15 9.91 18.45 -5.64
C GLN A 15 9.66 19.92 -5.29
N GLY A 16 9.08 20.69 -6.22
CA GLY A 16 8.67 22.08 -5.99
C GLY A 16 7.63 22.24 -4.89
N ALA A 17 6.72 21.28 -4.74
CA ALA A 17 5.72 21.26 -3.68
C ALA A 17 6.31 21.04 -2.27
N LEU A 18 7.55 20.56 -2.17
CA LEU A 18 8.30 20.43 -0.90
C LEU A 18 9.32 21.56 -0.70
N ASN A 19 9.36 22.56 -1.58
CA ASN A 19 10.31 23.66 -1.48
C ASN A 19 9.98 24.56 -0.28
N GLN A 20 11.01 25.11 0.38
CA GLN A 20 10.84 26.03 1.51
C GLN A 20 10.22 27.38 1.10
N SER A 21 10.36 27.77 -0.18
CA SER A 21 9.74 28.98 -0.71
C SER A 21 8.24 28.79 -0.93
N SER A 22 7.43 29.57 -0.20
CA SER A 22 5.96 29.52 -0.28
C SER A 22 5.42 29.79 -1.70
N ASP A 23 6.08 30.65 -2.48
CA ASP A 23 5.64 30.98 -3.83
C ASP A 23 5.85 29.79 -4.80
N VAL A 24 6.99 29.11 -4.69
CA VAL A 24 7.30 27.92 -5.50
C VAL A 24 6.36 26.77 -5.16
N GLN A 25 6.08 26.57 -3.86
CA GLN A 25 5.13 25.57 -3.41
C GLN A 25 3.72 25.84 -3.97
N LYS A 26 3.21 27.06 -3.84
CA LYS A 26 1.88 27.43 -4.35
C LYS A 26 1.76 27.27 -5.86
N GLN A 27 2.80 27.66 -6.61
CA GLN A 27 2.82 27.49 -8.07
C GLN A 27 2.80 26.01 -8.46
N ALA A 28 3.59 25.18 -7.79
CA ALA A 28 3.63 23.74 -8.02
C ALA A 28 2.27 23.08 -7.69
N GLU A 29 1.67 23.41 -6.55
CA GLU A 29 0.36 22.88 -6.14
C GLU A 29 -0.76 23.32 -7.10
N ALA A 30 -0.76 24.58 -7.53
CA ALA A 30 -1.74 25.09 -8.50
C ALA A 30 -1.63 24.36 -9.84
N TYR A 31 -0.40 24.10 -10.30
CA TYR A 31 -0.17 23.35 -11.53
C TYR A 31 -0.59 21.88 -11.40
N LEU A 32 -0.27 21.22 -10.28
CA LEU A 32 -0.71 19.85 -10.00
C LEU A 32 -2.23 19.74 -9.96
N SER A 33 -2.93 20.74 -9.42
CA SER A 33 -4.40 20.77 -9.42
C SER A 33 -4.98 20.86 -10.84
N GLN A 34 -4.31 21.55 -11.76
CA GLN A 34 -4.74 21.60 -13.17
C GLN A 34 -4.51 20.27 -13.88
N LEU A 35 -3.39 19.60 -13.57
CA LEU A 35 -3.06 18.29 -14.14
C LEU A 35 -3.96 17.17 -13.61
N GLU A 36 -4.48 17.27 -12.39
CA GLU A 36 -5.37 16.29 -11.79
C GLU A 36 -6.64 16.05 -12.62
N ALA A 37 -7.12 17.07 -13.34
CA ALA A 37 -8.29 16.97 -14.22
C ALA A 37 -8.01 16.19 -15.52
N ARG A 38 -6.74 15.92 -15.85
CA ARG A 38 -6.37 15.24 -17.10
C ARG A 38 -6.39 13.72 -16.92
N PRO A 39 -6.99 12.96 -17.87
CA PRO A 39 -6.90 11.50 -17.89
C PRO A 39 -5.45 11.02 -17.89
N GLY A 40 -5.17 9.94 -17.18
CA GLY A 40 -3.81 9.40 -17.02
C GLY A 40 -2.97 9.98 -15.87
N PHE A 41 -3.44 11.03 -15.19
CA PHE A 41 -2.71 11.62 -14.05
C PHE A 41 -2.42 10.58 -12.95
N CYS A 42 -3.42 9.80 -12.53
CA CYS A 42 -3.26 8.78 -11.51
C CYS A 42 -2.29 7.67 -11.94
N SER A 43 -2.25 7.33 -13.23
CA SER A 43 -1.31 6.34 -13.78
C SER A 43 0.13 6.83 -13.71
N CYS A 44 0.39 8.08 -14.10
CA CYS A 44 1.72 8.69 -13.99
C CYS A 44 2.19 8.77 -12.53
N LEU A 45 1.29 9.10 -11.59
CA LEU A 45 1.63 9.09 -10.16
C LEU A 45 2.00 7.69 -9.68
N ALA A 46 1.25 6.66 -10.07
CA ALA A 46 1.57 5.28 -9.73
C ALA A 46 2.93 4.85 -10.28
N GLU A 47 3.30 5.28 -11.49
CA GLU A 47 4.61 5.02 -12.08
C GLU A 47 5.74 5.70 -11.31
N ILE A 48 5.56 6.97 -10.92
CA ILE A 48 6.54 7.69 -10.08
C ILE A 48 6.74 6.96 -8.76
N ILE A 49 5.66 6.54 -8.09
CA ILE A 49 5.74 5.84 -6.80
C ILE A 49 6.44 4.48 -6.94
N GLY A 50 6.15 3.76 -8.03
CA GLY A 50 6.69 2.44 -8.32
C GLY A 50 8.17 2.44 -8.68
N ASN A 51 8.68 3.52 -9.27
CA ASN A 51 10.07 3.63 -9.67
C ASN A 51 10.96 4.00 -8.47
N LYS A 52 11.72 3.01 -7.98
CA LYS A 52 12.62 3.17 -6.84
C LYS A 52 13.86 4.03 -7.12
N GLU A 53 14.17 4.30 -8.39
CA GLU A 53 15.26 5.20 -8.80
C GLU A 53 14.96 6.68 -8.48
N HIS A 54 13.68 7.02 -8.29
CA HIS A 54 13.30 8.38 -7.91
C HIS A 54 13.51 8.63 -6.43
N ASP A 55 13.95 9.84 -6.10
CA ASP A 55 14.19 10.25 -4.71
C ASP A 55 12.89 10.27 -3.89
N HIS A 56 13.03 10.05 -2.57
CA HIS A 56 11.92 10.08 -1.62
C HIS A 56 11.15 11.41 -1.70
N SER A 57 11.86 12.52 -1.91
CA SER A 57 11.27 13.86 -2.06
C SER A 57 10.29 13.98 -3.22
N ALA A 58 10.35 13.10 -4.23
CA ALA A 58 9.38 13.05 -5.31
C ALA A 58 8.33 11.95 -5.11
N ARG A 59 8.74 10.76 -4.65
CA ARG A 59 7.85 9.60 -4.47
C ARG A 59 6.82 9.81 -3.36
N TRP A 60 7.22 10.41 -2.24
CA TRP A 60 6.32 10.65 -1.11
C TRP A 60 5.17 11.62 -1.43
N PRO A 61 5.41 12.84 -1.95
CA PRO A 61 4.30 13.73 -2.33
C PRO A 61 3.47 13.14 -3.46
N ALA A 62 4.07 12.40 -4.42
CA ALA A 62 3.31 11.68 -5.44
C ALA A 62 2.31 10.68 -4.83
N ALA A 63 2.71 9.94 -3.79
CA ALA A 63 1.82 9.01 -3.07
C ALA A 63 0.68 9.74 -2.33
N VAL A 64 0.96 10.90 -1.75
CA VAL A 64 -0.06 11.75 -1.09
C VAL A 64 -1.06 12.28 -2.11
N HIS A 65 -0.58 12.83 -3.24
CA HIS A 65 -1.43 13.30 -4.33
C HIS A 65 -2.25 12.16 -4.93
N PHE A 66 -1.65 10.99 -5.13
CA PHE A 66 -2.35 9.81 -5.65
C PHE A 66 -3.52 9.42 -4.75
N LYS A 67 -3.31 9.29 -3.44
CA LYS A 67 -4.38 9.02 -2.47
C LYS A 67 -5.48 10.09 -2.51
N ASN A 68 -5.10 11.36 -2.60
CA ASN A 68 -6.04 12.47 -2.65
C ASN A 68 -6.88 12.46 -3.93
N SER A 69 -6.27 12.23 -5.10
CA SER A 69 -6.97 12.14 -6.39
C SER A 69 -7.94 10.97 -6.43
N ILE A 70 -7.53 9.79 -5.95
CA ILE A 70 -8.43 8.63 -5.85
C ILE A 70 -9.61 8.95 -4.93
N SER A 71 -9.36 9.58 -3.78
CA SER A 71 -10.42 9.93 -2.83
C SER A 71 -11.47 10.88 -3.42
N ARG A 72 -11.09 11.73 -4.37
CA ARG A 72 -11.98 12.72 -5.01
C ARG A 72 -12.66 12.23 -6.29
N ASN A 73 -11.95 11.47 -7.13
CA ASN A 73 -12.33 11.25 -8.53
C ASN A 73 -12.75 9.81 -8.85
N TRP A 74 -12.68 8.88 -7.89
CA TRP A 74 -12.94 7.44 -8.12
C TRP A 74 -14.36 7.12 -8.57
N LYS A 75 -15.37 7.68 -7.89
CA LYS A 75 -16.75 7.72 -8.36
C LYS A 75 -17.03 9.19 -8.62
N GLY A 76 -16.94 9.62 -9.88
CA GLY A 76 -17.04 11.03 -10.25
C GLY A 76 -18.21 11.72 -9.54
N ARG A 77 -18.05 13.01 -9.21
CA ARG A 77 -19.19 13.83 -8.78
C ARG A 77 -20.18 13.94 -9.95
N PRO A 78 -21.47 14.22 -9.68
CA PRO A 78 -22.46 14.47 -10.74
C PRO A 78 -21.97 15.48 -11.79
N ASP A 79 -21.16 16.46 -11.37
CA ASP A 79 -20.67 17.55 -12.21
C ASP A 79 -19.25 17.35 -12.79
N SER A 80 -18.65 16.16 -12.60
CA SER A 80 -17.29 15.87 -13.04
C SER A 80 -17.21 14.55 -13.79
N ARG A 81 -16.50 14.55 -14.93
CA ARG A 81 -16.08 13.31 -15.60
C ARG A 81 -15.07 12.59 -14.69
N GLY A 82 -15.59 11.73 -13.81
CA GLY A 82 -14.76 10.85 -12.99
C GLY A 82 -13.94 9.85 -13.83
N LEU A 83 -13.16 9.01 -13.14
CA LEU A 83 -12.33 8.00 -13.80
C LEU A 83 -13.17 6.99 -14.58
N THR A 84 -12.73 6.67 -15.80
CA THR A 84 -13.40 5.65 -16.62
C THR A 84 -13.30 4.25 -15.98
N ALA A 85 -14.10 3.29 -16.43
CA ALA A 85 -13.98 1.91 -15.95
C ALA A 85 -12.60 1.30 -16.28
N GLU A 86 -12.06 1.63 -17.46
CA GLU A 86 -10.74 1.21 -17.91
C GLU A 86 -9.62 1.78 -17.04
N GLU A 87 -9.69 3.08 -16.71
CA GLU A 87 -8.71 3.71 -15.81
C GLU A 87 -8.75 3.10 -14.41
N ARG A 88 -9.95 2.84 -13.88
CA ARG A 88 -10.11 2.18 -12.57
C ARG A 88 -9.50 0.78 -12.55
N ALA A 89 -9.74 -0.02 -13.59
CA ALA A 89 -9.13 -1.34 -13.73
C ALA A 89 -7.60 -1.25 -13.81
N HIS A 90 -7.07 -0.32 -14.63
CA HIS A 90 -5.63 -0.10 -14.74
C HIS A 90 -4.99 0.32 -13.41
N ILE A 91 -5.64 1.21 -12.66
CA ILE A 91 -5.15 1.65 -11.35
C ILE A 91 -5.10 0.48 -10.35
N ARG A 92 -6.07 -0.43 -10.34
CA ARG A 92 -6.04 -1.63 -9.48
C ARG A 92 -4.84 -2.52 -9.80
N THR A 93 -4.55 -2.72 -11.09
CA THR A 93 -3.36 -3.47 -11.52
C THR A 93 -2.07 -2.79 -11.08
N LYS A 94 -1.96 -1.46 -11.24
CA LYS A 94 -0.79 -0.70 -10.78
C LYS A 94 -0.67 -0.74 -9.25
N LEU A 95 -1.76 -0.67 -8.50
CA LEU A 95 -1.76 -0.76 -7.04
C LEU A 95 -1.16 -2.07 -6.52
N ALA A 96 -1.44 -3.20 -7.19
CA ALA A 96 -0.82 -4.47 -6.84
C ALA A 96 0.71 -4.44 -6.99
N GLN A 97 1.21 -3.75 -8.02
CA GLN A 97 2.66 -3.54 -8.22
C GLN A 97 3.29 -2.63 -7.15
N LEU A 98 2.48 -1.80 -6.48
CA LEU A 98 2.91 -0.91 -5.40
C LEU A 98 2.84 -1.56 -4.02
N LEU A 99 2.59 -2.86 -3.90
CA LEU A 99 2.61 -3.54 -2.59
C LEU A 99 4.03 -3.61 -2.01
N SER A 100 5.04 -3.86 -2.84
CA SER A 100 6.43 -4.12 -2.40
C SER A 100 7.26 -2.84 -2.18
N GLN A 101 6.65 -1.83 -1.56
CA GLN A 101 7.28 -0.55 -1.24
C GLN A 101 8.17 -0.69 0.00
N ASP A 102 9.41 -0.24 -0.11
CA ASP A 102 10.41 -0.21 0.94
C ASP A 102 10.10 0.87 1.99
N ASP A 103 9.70 2.06 1.52
CA ASP A 103 9.39 3.19 2.38
C ASP A 103 8.05 3.03 3.14
N ASN A 104 8.11 3.15 4.46
CA ASN A 104 6.93 2.97 5.33
C ASN A 104 5.86 4.08 5.14
N LYS A 105 6.27 5.32 4.86
CA LYS A 105 5.32 6.42 4.64
C LYS A 105 4.58 6.23 3.33
N ILE A 106 5.29 5.84 2.27
CA ILE A 106 4.69 5.55 0.96
C ILE A 106 3.78 4.33 1.05
N ALA A 107 4.25 3.24 1.68
CA ALA A 107 3.45 2.03 1.91
C ALA A 107 2.13 2.35 2.64
N THR A 108 2.16 3.25 3.62
CA THR A 108 0.96 3.69 4.33
C THR A 108 -0.01 4.42 3.39
N GLN A 109 0.48 5.32 2.52
CA GLN A 109 -0.39 5.98 1.54
C GLN A 109 -1.03 4.97 0.59
N VAL A 110 -0.26 3.99 0.09
CA VAL A 110 -0.77 2.91 -0.76
C VAL A 110 -1.86 2.10 -0.05
N ALA A 111 -1.64 1.73 1.21
CA ALA A 111 -2.63 1.01 2.02
C ALA A 111 -3.93 1.80 2.22
N LEU A 112 -3.83 3.13 2.41
CA LEU A 112 -4.99 4.01 2.47
C LEU A 112 -5.74 4.11 1.13
N VAL A 113 -5.02 4.09 0.00
CA VAL A 113 -5.65 4.03 -1.33
C VAL A 113 -6.42 2.73 -1.50
N TYR A 114 -5.80 1.60 -1.16
CA TYR A 114 -6.46 0.29 -1.14
C TYR A 114 -7.76 0.31 -0.32
N ALA A 115 -7.68 0.80 0.92
CA ALA A 115 -8.83 0.87 1.81
C ALA A 115 -9.96 1.75 1.25
N LYS A 116 -9.60 2.88 0.63
CA LYS A 116 -10.58 3.79 0.02
C LYS A 116 -11.30 3.14 -1.16
N ILE A 117 -10.55 2.49 -2.06
CA ILE A 117 -11.14 1.80 -3.22
C ILE A 117 -11.96 0.61 -2.75
N ALA A 118 -11.46 -0.20 -1.82
CA ALA A 118 -12.17 -1.34 -1.26
C ALA A 118 -13.52 -0.94 -0.68
N ARG A 119 -13.59 0.16 0.09
CA ARG A 119 -14.85 0.68 0.63
C ARG A 119 -15.91 0.95 -0.46
N LEU A 120 -15.47 1.45 -1.61
CA LEU A 120 -16.32 1.88 -2.69
C LEU A 120 -16.72 0.74 -3.63
N ASP A 121 -15.81 -0.19 -3.88
CA ASP A 121 -15.92 -1.16 -4.97
C ASP A 121 -16.14 -2.60 -4.48
N TYR A 122 -15.71 -2.95 -3.28
CA TYR A 122 -15.96 -4.28 -2.71
C TYR A 122 -17.39 -4.38 -2.16
N PRO A 123 -18.12 -5.49 -2.41
CA PRO A 123 -17.70 -6.70 -3.13
C PRO A 123 -18.00 -6.72 -4.65
N ARG A 124 -18.76 -5.75 -5.18
CA ARG A 124 -19.36 -5.87 -6.53
C ARG A 124 -18.36 -5.64 -7.68
N GLU A 125 -17.57 -4.59 -7.59
CA GLU A 125 -16.68 -4.11 -8.66
C GLU A 125 -15.25 -4.65 -8.52
N TRP A 126 -14.91 -5.16 -7.33
CA TRP A 126 -13.60 -5.76 -7.05
C TRP A 126 -13.71 -7.00 -6.13
N PRO A 127 -14.37 -8.07 -6.59
CA PRO A 127 -14.63 -9.26 -5.76
C PRO A 127 -13.37 -10.03 -5.36
N THR A 128 -12.32 -9.99 -6.19
CA THR A 128 -11.07 -10.75 -5.98
C THR A 128 -10.13 -10.13 -4.95
N LEU A 129 -10.41 -8.94 -4.42
CA LEU A 129 -9.50 -8.16 -3.58
C LEU A 129 -8.81 -8.98 -2.47
N PHE A 130 -9.59 -9.71 -1.67
CA PHE A 130 -9.03 -10.48 -0.55
C PHE A 130 -8.30 -11.75 -1.00
N GLN A 131 -8.77 -12.39 -2.08
CA GLN A 131 -8.10 -13.54 -2.67
C GLN A 131 -6.74 -13.15 -3.23
N ASP A 132 -6.67 -12.01 -3.92
CA ASP A 132 -5.42 -11.47 -4.47
C ASP A 132 -4.43 -11.13 -3.34
N LEU A 133 -4.89 -10.50 -2.25
CA LEU A 133 -4.04 -10.19 -1.09
C LEU A 133 -3.53 -11.47 -0.39
N LEU A 134 -4.40 -12.46 -0.19
CA LEU A 134 -3.99 -13.76 0.40
C LEU A 134 -3.02 -14.52 -0.52
N ALA A 135 -3.20 -14.46 -1.83
CA ALA A 135 -2.28 -15.06 -2.79
C ALA A 135 -0.87 -14.45 -2.68
N ASN A 136 -0.77 -13.14 -2.43
CA ASN A 136 0.51 -12.48 -2.17
C ASN A 136 1.16 -12.88 -0.84
N LEU A 137 0.42 -13.45 0.13
CA LEU A 137 0.99 -13.98 1.38
C LEU A 137 1.51 -15.41 1.21
N SER A 138 0.80 -16.22 0.43
CA SER A 138 1.10 -17.64 0.23
C SER A 138 2.02 -17.93 -0.96
N ALA A 139 2.41 -16.92 -1.74
CA ALA A 139 3.23 -17.12 -2.92
C ALA A 139 4.64 -17.63 -2.54
N PRO A 140 5.18 -18.62 -3.27
CA PRO A 140 6.53 -19.12 -3.01
C PRO A 140 7.56 -18.01 -3.26
N GLY A 141 8.48 -17.81 -2.30
CA GLY A 141 9.49 -16.76 -2.38
C GLY A 141 9.02 -15.37 -1.94
N THR A 142 7.86 -15.27 -1.27
CA THR A 142 7.40 -13.99 -0.71
C THR A 142 8.35 -13.49 0.37
N ASP A 143 8.90 -12.29 0.16
CA ASP A 143 9.76 -11.62 1.14
C ASP A 143 8.94 -11.13 2.36
N THR A 144 9.59 -11.08 3.52
CA THR A 144 9.03 -10.57 4.78
C THR A 144 8.52 -9.15 4.63
N LEU A 145 9.17 -8.32 3.80
CA LEU A 145 8.69 -6.99 3.46
C LEU A 145 7.28 -7.07 2.85
N THR A 146 7.10 -7.85 1.78
CA THR A 146 5.81 -8.00 1.09
C THR A 146 4.72 -8.49 2.04
N VAL A 147 5.01 -9.50 2.87
CA VAL A 147 4.09 -9.98 3.92
C VAL A 147 3.63 -8.84 4.82
N ARG A 148 4.58 -8.05 5.34
CA ARG A 148 4.28 -6.89 6.20
C ARG A 148 3.43 -5.84 5.47
N ARG A 149 3.67 -5.60 4.18
CA ARG A 149 2.90 -4.64 3.38
C ARG A 149 1.48 -5.12 3.11
N VAL A 150 1.30 -6.41 2.83
CA VAL A 150 -0.03 -6.99 2.66
C VAL A 150 -0.83 -6.91 3.96
N TYR A 151 -0.24 -7.24 5.11
CA TYR A 151 -0.92 -7.08 6.40
C TYR A 151 -1.27 -5.63 6.73
N LEU A 152 -0.41 -4.67 6.37
CA LEU A 152 -0.71 -3.23 6.49
C LEU A 152 -1.94 -2.85 5.65
N VAL A 153 -1.99 -3.32 4.40
CA VAL A 153 -3.15 -3.10 3.52
C VAL A 153 -4.41 -3.73 4.11
N LEU A 154 -4.35 -5.01 4.53
CA LEU A 154 -5.47 -5.71 5.16
C LEU A 154 -5.98 -4.96 6.39
N HIS A 155 -5.08 -4.48 7.26
CA HIS A 155 -5.45 -3.68 8.43
C HIS A 155 -6.29 -2.45 8.04
N HIS A 156 -5.82 -1.64 7.09
CA HIS A 156 -6.52 -0.44 6.68
C HIS A 156 -7.84 -0.75 5.95
N VAL A 157 -7.86 -1.76 5.08
CA VAL A 157 -9.07 -2.19 4.36
C VAL A 157 -10.13 -2.68 5.35
N LEU A 158 -9.77 -3.56 6.29
CA LEU A 158 -10.70 -4.07 7.30
C LEU A 158 -11.21 -2.96 8.22
N LYS A 159 -10.34 -2.02 8.61
CA LYS A 159 -10.73 -0.83 9.38
C LYS A 159 -11.77 -0.01 8.61
N GLU A 160 -11.56 0.24 7.32
CA GLU A 160 -12.52 0.98 6.50
C GLU A 160 -13.85 0.23 6.34
N LEU A 161 -13.82 -1.06 6.00
CA LEU A 161 -15.04 -1.85 5.78
C LEU A 161 -15.85 -2.04 7.07
N SER A 162 -15.19 -2.26 8.21
CA SER A 162 -15.87 -2.44 9.51
C SER A 162 -16.68 -1.21 9.94
N SER A 163 -16.35 -0.01 9.44
CA SER A 163 -17.12 1.20 9.75
C SER A 163 -18.46 1.30 9.02
N LYS A 164 -18.72 0.46 8.00
CA LYS A 164 -20.01 0.42 7.30
C LYS A 164 -21.04 -0.33 8.15
N ARG A 165 -22.22 0.26 8.36
CA ARG A 165 -23.25 -0.23 9.30
C ARG A 165 -24.54 -0.70 8.65
N LEU A 166 -24.60 -0.71 7.31
CA LEU A 166 -25.74 -1.25 6.60
C LEU A 166 -25.75 -2.79 6.71
N PRO A 167 -26.92 -3.45 6.82
CA PRO A 167 -26.98 -4.90 7.02
C PRO A 167 -26.24 -5.71 5.94
N ALA A 168 -26.32 -5.29 4.68
CA ALA A 168 -25.60 -5.93 3.57
C ALA A 168 -24.07 -5.81 3.74
N ASP A 169 -23.58 -4.63 4.12
CA ASP A 169 -22.14 -4.42 4.36
C ASP A 169 -21.64 -5.21 5.57
N MET A 170 -22.44 -5.34 6.63
CA MET A 170 -22.08 -6.12 7.81
C MET A 170 -21.97 -7.62 7.51
N ARG A 171 -22.86 -8.16 6.66
CA ARG A 171 -22.77 -9.55 6.19
C ARG A 171 -21.51 -9.77 5.36
N ASN A 172 -21.25 -8.88 4.40
CA ASN A 172 -20.03 -8.94 3.60
C ASN A 172 -18.77 -8.87 4.48
N PHE A 173 -18.76 -8.02 5.51
CA PHE A 173 -17.64 -7.93 6.44
C PHE A 173 -17.46 -9.22 7.26
N ALA A 174 -18.56 -9.87 7.68
CA ALA A 174 -18.49 -11.14 8.38
C ALA A 174 -17.89 -12.25 7.50
N GLU A 175 -18.31 -12.34 6.22
CA GLU A 175 -17.75 -13.30 5.26
C GLU A 175 -16.24 -13.06 5.03
N VAL A 176 -15.83 -11.80 4.90
CA VAL A 176 -14.40 -11.43 4.80
C VAL A 176 -13.64 -11.81 6.07
N ALA A 177 -14.21 -11.53 7.24
CA ALA A 177 -13.57 -11.85 8.51
C ALA A 177 -13.37 -13.37 8.66
N GLU A 178 -14.37 -14.17 8.29
CA GLU A 178 -14.28 -15.63 8.31
C GLU A 178 -13.20 -16.16 7.36
N LEU A 179 -13.13 -15.62 6.14
CA LEU A 179 -12.10 -15.96 5.14
C LEU A 179 -10.68 -15.70 5.66
N LEU A 180 -10.47 -14.56 6.34
CA LEU A 180 -9.15 -14.13 6.79
C LEU A 180 -8.75 -14.74 8.13
N PHE A 181 -9.73 -15.06 8.99
CA PHE A 181 -9.47 -15.43 10.39
C PHE A 181 -8.51 -16.61 10.51
N GLN A 182 -8.76 -17.69 9.76
CA GLN A 182 -7.91 -18.89 9.81
C GLN A 182 -6.48 -18.59 9.40
N HIS A 183 -6.28 -17.82 8.33
CA HIS A 183 -4.95 -17.48 7.83
C HIS A 183 -4.17 -16.59 8.82
N VAL A 184 -4.82 -15.52 9.31
CA VAL A 184 -4.21 -14.59 10.29
C VAL A 184 -3.87 -15.33 11.58
N TRP A 185 -4.77 -16.19 12.05
CA TRP A 185 -4.56 -16.98 13.26
C TRP A 185 -3.39 -17.97 13.11
N SER A 186 -3.35 -18.72 12.01
CA SER A 186 -2.26 -19.67 11.76
C SER A 186 -0.91 -18.97 11.67
N GLN A 187 -0.86 -17.81 10.99
CA GLN A 187 0.38 -17.05 10.88
C GLN A 187 0.82 -16.50 12.24
N TRP A 188 -0.11 -15.91 13.01
CA TRP A 188 0.19 -15.41 14.34
C TRP A 188 0.70 -16.49 15.28
N ALA A 189 0.10 -17.69 15.24
CA ALA A 189 0.54 -18.83 16.05
C ALA A 189 1.96 -19.27 15.66
N ALA A 190 2.26 -19.37 14.36
CA ALA A 190 3.58 -19.71 13.85
C ALA A 190 4.65 -18.67 14.26
N ASP A 191 4.34 -17.38 14.08
CA ASP A 191 5.24 -16.28 14.45
C ASP A 191 5.50 -16.26 15.96
N THR A 192 4.46 -16.46 16.77
CA THR A 192 4.57 -16.49 18.23
C THR A 192 5.41 -17.67 18.70
N GLN A 193 5.22 -18.86 18.11
CA GLN A 193 6.05 -20.04 18.41
C GLN A 193 7.51 -19.81 18.01
N GLY A 194 7.75 -19.20 16.84
CA GLY A 194 9.10 -18.84 16.39
C GLY A 194 9.79 -17.86 17.34
N LEU A 195 9.08 -16.82 17.78
CA LEU A 195 9.59 -15.86 18.77
C LEU A 195 9.90 -16.53 20.11
N LEU A 196 9.01 -17.38 20.62
CA LEU A 196 9.23 -18.12 21.87
C LEU A 196 10.44 -19.05 21.80
N ALA A 197 10.61 -19.77 20.69
CA ALA A 197 11.78 -20.62 20.47
C ALA A 197 13.08 -19.79 20.41
N GLY A 198 13.06 -18.64 19.71
CA GLY A 198 14.20 -17.73 19.62
C GLY A 198 14.57 -17.08 20.96
N LEU A 199 13.59 -16.75 21.80
CA LEU A 199 13.81 -16.21 23.15
C LEU A 199 14.56 -17.19 24.04
N GLY A 200 14.22 -18.49 23.97
CA GLY A 200 14.95 -19.53 24.71
C GLY A 200 16.43 -19.61 24.32
N ALA A 201 16.74 -19.49 23.04
CA ALA A 201 18.11 -19.44 22.55
C ALA A 201 18.85 -18.15 22.94
N ALA A 202 18.16 -17.00 22.92
CA ALA A 202 18.74 -15.71 23.29
C ALA A 202 18.99 -15.53 24.79
N LEU A 203 18.22 -16.23 25.63
CA LEU A 203 18.33 -16.21 27.09
C LEU A 203 19.24 -17.33 27.64
N ALA A 204 19.64 -18.29 26.81
CA ALA A 204 20.63 -19.29 27.20
C ALA A 204 21.97 -18.58 27.52
N PRO A 205 22.61 -18.87 28.67
CA PRO A 205 23.86 -18.23 29.02
C PRO A 205 24.90 -18.50 27.91
N GLY A 206 25.41 -17.42 27.31
CA GLY A 206 26.42 -17.49 26.27
C GLY A 206 27.58 -18.36 26.72
N GLN A 207 27.87 -19.43 25.96
CA GLN A 207 29.02 -20.28 26.21
C GLN A 207 30.27 -19.39 26.22
N PRO A 208 31.06 -19.34 27.32
CA PRO A 208 32.21 -18.45 27.39
C PRO A 208 33.23 -18.85 26.31
N PRO A 209 33.81 -17.88 25.58
CA PRO A 209 34.85 -18.16 24.60
C PRO A 209 36.12 -18.58 25.35
N GLY A 210 36.40 -19.89 25.36
CA GLY A 210 37.70 -20.41 25.82
C GLY A 210 37.65 -21.47 26.93
N ALA A 211 36.82 -22.50 26.81
CA ALA A 211 37.08 -23.74 27.55
C ALA A 211 38.04 -24.61 26.71
N PRO A 212 39.31 -24.82 27.14
CA PRO A 212 40.21 -25.72 26.43
C PRO A 212 39.73 -27.16 26.53
N SER A 213 39.73 -27.86 25.39
CA SER A 213 39.44 -29.29 25.30
C SER A 213 40.39 -30.08 26.22
N PRO A 214 39.88 -31.01 27.06
CA PRO A 214 40.77 -31.88 27.83
C PRO A 214 41.48 -32.83 26.87
N GLN A 215 42.81 -32.78 26.84
CA GLN A 215 43.62 -33.78 26.15
C GLN A 215 43.48 -35.14 26.86
N PRO A 216 43.32 -36.24 26.12
CA PRO A 216 43.30 -37.57 26.71
C PRO A 216 44.72 -37.95 27.18
N LEU A 217 44.80 -38.54 28.38
CA LEU A 217 45.95 -39.30 28.86
C LEU A 217 45.97 -40.69 28.22
#